data_AF-A0A087B3Z4-F1
#
_entry.id   AF-A0A087B3Z4-F1
#
_cell.length_a   1.000
_cell.length_b   1.000
_cell.length_c   1.000
_cell.angle_alpha   90.00
_cell.angle_beta   90.00
_cell.angle_gamma   90.00
#
_symmetry.space_group_name_H-M   'P 1'
#
loop_
_entity.id
_entity.type
_entity.pdbx_description
1 polymer ?
#
loop_
_entity_poly.entity_id
_entity_poly.type
_entity_poly.pdbx_seq_one_letter_code
_entity_poly.pdbx_strand_id
1 'polypeptide(L)'
;MATSTPDKGRIKNDIHHLRQQTVELAALADRRIRITPEGAGGAHVQATSAPALINLPATDLMRQVRVLGMVLAQAAGLHTAPSMTALDLLAGLDRDEYAARLEAREDAWQIVRLIAEASESCERLLDPSPALMLVGSCPWCAAGIWLPDKPESRQLAWHRCASCGRSVDLSVVRQAQRMRLLASGYVGTASKLAATLCKCGYSAKRKTIGEWRRRGKLKSVGQTNGQPVYRLGDVLRLLT
;
A
#
# COMPACT_ATOMS: atom_id res chain seq x y z
N MET A 1 20.80 -10.28 10.70
CA MET A 1 19.88 -11.44 10.63
C MET A 1 20.57 -12.50 9.80
N ALA A 2 20.66 -13.73 10.30
CA ALA A 2 21.43 -14.80 9.67
C ALA A 2 20.96 -15.06 8.23
N THR A 3 21.86 -14.89 7.27
CA THR A 3 21.63 -15.21 5.86
C THR A 3 21.71 -16.72 5.69
N SER A 4 20.61 -17.43 5.93
CA SER A 4 20.49 -18.84 5.59
C SER A 4 20.60 -19.04 4.08
N THR A 5 21.17 -20.16 3.65
CA THR A 5 21.29 -20.54 2.24
C THR A 5 19.91 -20.58 1.56
N PRO A 6 19.77 -20.25 0.27
CA PRO A 6 18.54 -20.46 -0.48
C PRO A 6 18.32 -21.96 -0.62
N ASP A 7 17.54 -22.53 0.30
CA ASP A 7 17.04 -23.90 0.19
C ASP A 7 15.58 -23.90 -0.26
N LYS A 8 15.13 -25.02 -0.84
CA LYS A 8 13.74 -25.22 -1.29
C LYS A 8 12.72 -24.89 -0.20
N GLY A 9 12.96 -25.34 1.04
CA GLY A 9 12.05 -25.15 2.16
C GLY A 9 11.86 -23.68 2.48
N ARG A 10 12.95 -22.92 2.50
CA ARG A 10 12.94 -21.47 2.66
C ARG A 10 12.18 -20.79 1.53
N ILE A 11 12.52 -21.06 0.27
CA ILE A 11 11.86 -20.43 -0.89
C ILE A 11 10.36 -20.66 -0.83
N LYS A 12 9.94 -21.89 -0.55
CA LYS A 12 8.52 -22.23 -0.40
C LYS A 12 7.86 -21.45 0.74
N ASN A 13 8.48 -21.43 1.92
CA ASN A 13 7.94 -20.71 3.08
C ASN A 13 7.83 -19.20 2.80
N ASP A 14 8.82 -18.61 2.15
CA ASP A 14 8.83 -17.19 1.80
C ASP A 14 7.73 -16.85 0.78
N ILE A 15 7.52 -17.71 -0.24
CA ILE A 15 6.42 -17.57 -1.21
C ILE A 15 5.06 -17.75 -0.54
N HIS A 16 4.93 -18.75 0.33
CA HIS A 16 3.70 -19.01 1.09
C HIS A 16 3.34 -17.80 1.97
N HIS A 17 4.33 -17.26 2.69
CA HIS A 17 4.15 -16.08 3.52
C HIS A 17 3.74 -14.86 2.70
N LEU A 18 4.44 -14.58 1.60
CA LEU A 18 4.09 -13.49 0.69
C LEU A 18 2.67 -13.65 0.12
N ARG A 19 2.24 -14.89 -0.16
CA ARG A 19 0.87 -15.19 -0.59
C ARG A 19 -0.15 -14.82 0.48
N GLN A 20 0.06 -15.20 1.73
CA GLN A 20 -0.85 -14.84 2.83
C GLN A 20 -0.96 -13.32 2.98
N GLN A 21 0.17 -12.61 2.97
CA GLN A 21 0.20 -11.16 3.00
C GLN A 21 -0.52 -10.53 1.80
N THR A 22 -0.42 -11.14 0.62
CA THR A 22 -1.11 -10.68 -0.59
C THR A 22 -2.63 -10.81 -0.47
N VAL A 23 -3.14 -11.82 0.26
CA VAL A 23 -4.59 -11.95 0.54
C VAL A 23 -5.07 -10.78 1.38
N GLU A 24 -4.34 -10.46 2.46
CA GLU A 24 -4.66 -9.32 3.32
C GLU A 24 -4.56 -8.00 2.56
N LEU A 25 -3.51 -7.85 1.74
CA LEU A 25 -3.29 -6.68 0.89
C LEU A 25 -4.41 -6.49 -0.14
N ALA A 26 -4.91 -7.58 -0.73
CA ALA A 26 -6.03 -7.55 -1.66
C ALA A 26 -7.33 -7.11 -0.96
N ALA A 27 -7.62 -7.68 0.22
CA ALA A 27 -8.78 -7.26 1.02
C ALA A 27 -8.68 -5.77 1.40
N LEU A 28 -7.47 -5.29 1.68
CA LEU A 28 -7.19 -3.91 2.00
C LEU A 28 -7.37 -2.97 0.79
N ALA A 29 -6.89 -3.38 -0.40
CA ALA A 29 -7.11 -2.65 -1.64
C ALA A 29 -8.59 -2.60 -2.06
N ASP A 30 -9.34 -3.68 -1.82
CA ASP A 30 -10.76 -3.81 -2.18
C ASP A 30 -11.73 -3.08 -1.23
N ARG A 31 -11.27 -2.68 -0.03
CA ARG A 31 -12.02 -1.82 0.93
C ARG A 31 -12.31 -0.39 0.43
N ARG A 32 -12.43 -0.18 -0.89
CA ARG A 32 -13.12 0.97 -1.48
C ARG A 32 -14.52 1.05 -0.87
N ILE A 33 -14.74 2.03 0.00
CA ILE A 33 -16.04 2.22 0.65
C ILE A 33 -17.10 2.39 -0.43
N ARG A 34 -17.98 1.40 -0.58
CA ARG A 34 -19.22 1.52 -1.34
C ARG A 34 -20.12 2.48 -0.55
N ILE A 35 -20.34 3.67 -1.09
CA ILE A 35 -21.26 4.66 -0.52
C ILE A 35 -22.65 4.29 -1.01
N THR A 36 -23.55 3.90 -0.10
CA THR A 36 -24.98 3.90 -0.41
C THR A 36 -25.45 5.35 -0.54
N PRO A 37 -26.07 5.74 -1.67
CA PRO A 37 -26.72 7.05 -1.78
C PRO A 37 -27.83 7.17 -0.74
N GLU A 38 -28.10 8.38 -0.27
CA GLU A 38 -29.24 8.67 0.61
C GLU A 38 -30.55 8.21 -0.07
N GLY A 39 -31.18 7.16 0.46
CA GLY A 39 -32.49 6.69 0.01
C GLY A 39 -32.73 5.18 -0.05
N ALA A 40 -31.70 4.32 0.06
CA ALA A 40 -31.90 2.86 0.06
C ALA A 40 -31.70 2.29 1.47
N GLY A 41 -32.78 1.74 2.03
CA GLY A 41 -32.84 1.22 3.38
C GLY A 41 -31.82 0.13 3.72
N GLY A 42 -31.37 0.18 4.97
CA GLY A 42 -30.95 -0.95 5.81
C GLY A 42 -29.99 -1.97 5.21
N ALA A 43 -28.68 -1.71 5.28
CA ALA A 43 -27.68 -2.76 5.39
C ALA A 43 -26.51 -2.29 6.24
N HIS A 44 -26.24 -3.02 7.33
CA HIS A 44 -25.13 -2.78 8.24
C HIS A 44 -23.80 -2.87 7.49
N VAL A 45 -23.09 -1.75 7.36
CA VAL A 45 -21.71 -1.72 6.86
C VAL A 45 -20.77 -1.85 8.06
N GLN A 46 -20.20 -3.05 8.25
CA GLN A 46 -19.15 -3.27 9.24
C GLN A 46 -17.88 -2.54 8.82
N ALA A 47 -17.62 -1.41 9.48
CA ALA A 47 -16.51 -0.52 9.21
C ALA A 47 -15.26 -0.88 10.02
N THR A 48 -14.58 -1.98 9.68
CA THR A 48 -13.17 -2.18 10.07
C THR A 48 -12.28 -1.49 9.05
N SER A 49 -12.23 -0.16 9.16
CA SER A 49 -11.54 0.70 8.20
C SER A 49 -10.04 0.80 8.51
N ALA A 50 -9.23 0.33 7.57
CA ALA A 50 -7.86 0.80 7.43
C ALA A 50 -7.87 2.18 6.74
N PRO A 51 -7.02 3.13 7.16
CA PRO A 51 -6.99 4.48 6.60
C PRO A 51 -6.50 4.50 5.15
N ALA A 52 -7.00 5.45 4.34
CA ALA A 52 -6.76 5.60 2.89
C ALA A 52 -5.29 5.60 2.43
N LEU A 53 -4.37 5.80 3.37
CA LEU A 53 -2.94 5.73 3.19
C LEU A 53 -2.50 4.44 2.51
N ILE A 54 -3.27 3.38 2.68
CA ILE A 54 -2.83 2.06 2.28
C ILE A 54 -3.34 1.68 0.89
N ASN A 55 -4.44 2.21 0.38
CA ASN A 55 -5.06 1.61 -0.82
C ASN A 55 -4.30 1.90 -2.13
N LEU A 56 -3.72 3.10 -2.29
CA LEU A 56 -2.92 3.41 -3.49
C LEU A 56 -1.56 2.69 -3.48
N PRO A 57 -0.78 2.77 -2.38
CA PRO A 57 0.42 1.94 -2.24
C PRO A 57 0.11 0.44 -2.27
N ALA A 58 -1.05 -0.01 -1.78
CA ALA A 58 -1.46 -1.41 -1.84
C ALA A 58 -1.74 -1.86 -3.26
N THR A 59 -2.41 -1.04 -4.07
CA THR A 59 -2.63 -1.36 -5.49
C THR A 59 -1.31 -1.38 -6.26
N ASP A 60 -0.42 -0.43 -6.01
CA ASP A 60 0.92 -0.39 -6.61
C ASP A 60 1.78 -1.58 -6.15
N LEU A 61 1.70 -1.95 -4.87
CA LEU A 61 2.39 -3.09 -4.31
C LEU A 61 1.82 -4.41 -4.82
N MET A 62 0.49 -4.54 -4.96
CA MET A 62 -0.14 -5.70 -5.62
C MET A 62 0.35 -5.85 -7.06
N ARG A 63 0.53 -4.74 -7.79
CA ARG A 63 1.12 -4.77 -9.13
C ARG A 63 2.58 -5.21 -9.08
N GLN A 64 3.37 -4.71 -8.14
CA GLN A 64 4.78 -5.14 -7.95
C GLN A 64 4.87 -6.63 -7.61
N VAL A 65 4.06 -7.12 -6.67
CA VAL A 65 3.99 -8.54 -6.31
C VAL A 65 3.55 -9.38 -7.51
N ARG A 66 2.60 -8.91 -8.32
CA ARG A 66 2.24 -9.59 -9.57
C ARG A 66 3.42 -9.67 -10.54
N VAL A 67 4.13 -8.56 -10.76
CA VAL A 67 5.30 -8.53 -11.65
C VAL A 67 6.38 -9.49 -11.14
N LEU A 68 6.68 -9.47 -9.84
CA LEU A 68 7.57 -10.43 -9.21
C LEU A 68 7.08 -11.87 -9.44
N GLY A 69 5.81 -12.15 -9.18
CA GLY A 69 5.19 -13.46 -9.41
C GLY A 69 5.33 -13.94 -10.85
N MET A 70 5.20 -13.05 -11.85
CA MET A 70 5.43 -13.40 -13.26
C MET A 70 6.90 -13.73 -13.53
N VAL A 71 7.84 -12.95 -12.99
CA VAL A 71 9.28 -13.20 -13.13
C VAL A 71 9.65 -14.55 -12.49
N LEU A 72 9.16 -14.82 -11.29
CA LEU A 72 9.38 -16.09 -10.58
C LEU A 72 8.74 -17.26 -11.32
N ALA A 73 7.52 -17.10 -11.83
CA ALA A 73 6.85 -18.13 -12.62
C ALA A 73 7.64 -18.48 -13.88
N GLN A 74 8.13 -17.47 -14.61
CA GLN A 74 8.98 -17.68 -15.77
C GLN A 74 10.30 -18.37 -15.39
N ALA A 75 10.94 -17.93 -14.29
CA ALA A 75 12.19 -18.51 -13.80
C ALA A 75 12.04 -19.98 -13.35
N ALA A 76 10.89 -20.32 -12.76
CA ALA A 76 10.54 -21.66 -12.33
C ALA A 76 9.92 -22.52 -13.45
N GLY A 77 9.70 -21.96 -14.65
CA GLY A 77 9.03 -22.62 -15.78
C GLY A 77 7.57 -23.01 -15.50
N LEU A 78 6.87 -22.24 -14.67
CA LEU A 78 5.42 -22.30 -14.50
C LEU A 78 4.74 -21.61 -15.70
N HIS A 79 3.76 -22.27 -16.32
CA HIS A 79 2.98 -21.67 -17.39
C HIS A 79 2.05 -20.56 -16.84
N THR A 80 2.07 -19.41 -17.49
CA THR A 80 1.30 -18.23 -17.06
C THR A 80 0.35 -17.75 -18.14
N ALA A 81 -0.74 -17.11 -17.73
CA ALA A 81 -1.66 -16.40 -18.62
C ALA A 81 -1.72 -14.90 -18.22
N PRO A 82 -1.95 -13.97 -19.16
CA PRO A 82 -2.00 -12.53 -18.85
C PRO A 82 -3.06 -12.14 -17.81
N SER A 83 -4.12 -12.93 -17.67
CA SER A 83 -5.20 -12.70 -16.70
C SER A 83 -4.84 -13.06 -15.26
N MET A 84 -3.77 -13.84 -15.02
CA MET A 84 -3.43 -14.34 -13.68
C MET A 84 -3.08 -13.22 -12.72
N THR A 85 -3.76 -13.17 -11.57
CA THR A 85 -3.48 -12.20 -10.51
C THR A 85 -2.19 -12.56 -9.76
N ALA A 86 -1.73 -11.66 -8.89
CA ALA A 86 -0.63 -11.96 -7.97
C ALA A 86 -0.91 -13.23 -7.12
N LEU A 87 -2.16 -13.39 -6.66
CA LEU A 87 -2.57 -14.55 -5.88
C LEU A 87 -2.52 -15.85 -6.68
N ASP A 88 -2.96 -15.82 -7.95
CA ASP A 88 -2.93 -17.01 -8.81
C ASP A 88 -1.49 -17.46 -9.09
N LEU A 89 -0.60 -16.50 -9.35
CA LEU A 89 0.82 -16.76 -9.59
C LEU A 89 1.51 -17.34 -8.35
N LEU A 90 1.32 -16.70 -7.19
CA LEU A 90 1.91 -17.16 -5.93
C LEU A 90 1.34 -18.52 -5.51
N ALA A 91 0.05 -18.78 -5.71
CA ALA A 91 -0.55 -20.08 -5.44
C ALA A 91 0.01 -21.20 -6.32
N GLY A 92 0.35 -20.91 -7.59
CA GLY A 92 1.05 -21.84 -8.47
C GLY A 92 2.48 -22.12 -7.99
N LEU A 93 3.21 -21.05 -7.63
CA LEU A 93 4.59 -21.10 -7.15
C LEU A 93 4.76 -21.76 -5.77
N ASP A 94 3.70 -21.83 -4.96
CA ASP A 94 3.67 -22.45 -3.62
C ASP A 94 3.85 -24.00 -3.64
N ARG A 95 4.01 -24.60 -4.82
CA ARG A 95 4.26 -26.04 -4.98
C ARG A 95 5.74 -26.37 -4.88
N ASP A 96 6.02 -27.53 -4.29
CA ASP A 96 7.37 -28.06 -4.06
C ASP A 96 8.24 -28.12 -5.33
N GLU A 97 7.64 -28.49 -6.46
CA GLU A 97 8.34 -28.62 -7.74
C GLU A 97 8.95 -27.29 -8.21
N TYR A 98 8.24 -26.17 -8.02
CA TYR A 98 8.70 -24.86 -8.45
C TYR A 98 9.71 -24.27 -7.47
N ALA A 99 9.54 -24.51 -6.17
CA ALA A 99 10.54 -24.14 -5.17
C ALA A 99 11.89 -24.85 -5.43
N ALA A 100 11.87 -26.15 -5.76
CA ALA A 100 13.07 -26.90 -6.12
C ALA A 100 13.72 -26.37 -7.41
N ARG A 101 12.92 -26.01 -8.41
CA ARG A 101 13.43 -25.40 -9.66
C ARG A 101 14.05 -24.03 -9.44
N LEU A 102 13.51 -23.22 -8.51
CA LEU A 102 14.07 -21.92 -8.14
C LEU A 102 15.35 -22.05 -7.32
N GLU A 103 15.42 -23.04 -6.41
CA GLU A 103 16.63 -23.37 -5.64
C GLU A 103 17.79 -23.76 -6.56
N ALA A 104 17.54 -24.57 -7.59
CA ALA A 104 18.56 -25.06 -8.51
C ALA A 104 19.15 -23.98 -9.43
N ARG A 105 18.65 -22.74 -9.39
CA ARG A 105 19.15 -21.64 -10.22
C ARG A 105 20.39 -20.99 -9.62
N GLU A 106 21.26 -20.50 -10.48
CA GLU A 106 22.45 -19.73 -10.09
C GLU A 106 22.07 -18.43 -9.32
N ASP A 107 20.92 -17.83 -9.65
CA ASP A 107 20.41 -16.59 -9.04
C ASP A 107 19.45 -16.81 -7.86
N ALA A 108 19.40 -18.02 -7.27
CA ALA A 108 18.49 -18.39 -6.18
C ALA A 108 18.57 -17.42 -4.97
N TRP A 109 19.77 -16.93 -4.64
CA TRP A 109 19.96 -15.91 -3.60
C TRP A 109 19.22 -14.61 -3.91
N GLN A 110 19.27 -14.16 -5.16
CA GLN A 110 18.61 -12.94 -5.58
C GLN A 110 17.09 -13.11 -5.59
N ILE A 111 16.59 -14.29 -5.95
CA ILE A 111 15.17 -14.65 -5.87
C ILE A 111 14.67 -14.51 -4.42
N VAL A 112 15.35 -15.15 -3.47
CA VAL A 112 15.00 -15.09 -2.05
C VAL A 112 15.01 -13.65 -1.53
N ARG A 113 16.01 -12.86 -1.93
CA ARG A 113 16.08 -11.45 -1.56
C ARG A 113 14.90 -10.64 -2.11
N LEU A 114 14.52 -10.84 -3.38
CA LEU A 114 13.39 -10.13 -3.98
C LEU A 114 12.06 -10.49 -3.30
N ILE A 115 11.86 -11.76 -2.93
CA ILE A 115 10.69 -12.19 -2.18
C ILE A 115 10.68 -11.52 -0.80
N ALA A 116 11.80 -11.52 -0.09
CA ALA A 116 11.92 -10.85 1.21
C ALA A 116 11.64 -9.33 1.14
N GLU A 117 12.17 -8.64 0.11
CA GLU A 117 11.90 -7.21 -0.11
C GLU A 117 10.40 -6.94 -0.38
N ALA A 118 9.73 -7.83 -1.10
CA ALA A 118 8.29 -7.75 -1.33
C ALA A 118 7.50 -7.99 -0.03
N SER A 119 7.86 -9.02 0.75
CA SER A 119 7.22 -9.33 2.04
C SER A 119 7.37 -8.20 3.05
N GLU A 120 8.58 -7.63 3.18
CA GLU A 120 8.83 -6.49 4.06
C GLU A 120 8.04 -5.24 3.62
N SER A 121 7.83 -5.08 2.31
CA SER A 121 6.98 -4.01 1.77
C SER A 121 5.51 -4.24 2.09
N CYS A 122 5.03 -5.48 2.07
CA CYS A 122 3.69 -5.85 2.52
C CYS A 122 3.53 -5.59 4.03
N GLU A 123 4.48 -6.02 4.86
CA GLU A 123 4.47 -5.80 6.31
C GLU A 123 4.38 -4.34 6.69
N ARG A 124 5.26 -3.49 6.14
CA ARG A 124 5.23 -2.04 6.39
C ARG A 124 3.89 -1.39 6.06
N LEU A 125 3.14 -1.99 5.15
CA LEU A 125 1.89 -1.47 4.67
C LEU A 125 0.68 -2.03 5.43
N LEU A 126 0.72 -3.31 5.81
CA LEU A 126 -0.29 -3.99 6.62
C LEU A 126 -0.22 -3.55 8.10
N ASP A 127 1.00 -3.37 8.62
CA ASP A 127 1.27 -2.88 9.99
C ASP A 127 2.22 -1.67 9.97
N PRO A 128 1.73 -0.48 9.58
CA PRO A 128 2.56 0.71 9.49
C PRO A 128 2.93 1.22 10.89
N SER A 129 4.23 1.20 11.19
CA SER A 129 4.78 1.78 12.42
C SER A 129 4.30 3.23 12.60
N PRO A 130 3.80 3.62 13.79
CA PRO A 130 3.37 4.99 14.05
C PRO A 130 4.52 6.01 14.03
N ALA A 131 5.77 5.55 14.08
CA ALA A 131 6.97 6.40 14.01
C ALA A 131 7.36 6.76 12.56
N LEU A 132 6.70 6.16 11.56
CA LEU A 132 7.02 6.36 10.15
C LEU A 132 5.88 7.07 9.41
N MET A 133 6.28 7.93 8.49
CA MET A 133 5.43 8.68 7.57
C MET A 133 5.69 8.19 6.15
N LEU A 134 4.62 7.99 5.39
CA LEU A 134 4.70 7.66 3.97
C LEU A 134 4.81 8.95 3.14
N VAL A 135 5.94 9.12 2.47
CA VAL A 135 6.20 10.28 1.60
C VAL A 135 5.58 10.09 0.21
N GLY A 136 5.56 8.86 -0.27
CA GLY A 136 5.07 8.49 -1.60
C GLY A 136 5.75 7.22 -2.10
N SER A 137 5.81 7.04 -3.42
CA SER A 137 6.46 5.88 -4.05
C SER A 137 7.71 6.32 -4.82
N CYS A 138 8.73 5.48 -4.83
CA CYS A 138 9.90 5.64 -5.69
C CYS A 138 9.46 5.65 -7.17
N PRO A 139 9.87 6.64 -7.99
CA PRO A 139 9.48 6.69 -9.41
C PRO A 139 10.09 5.57 -10.25
N TRP A 140 11.16 4.93 -9.76
CA TRP A 140 11.90 3.90 -10.51
C TRP A 140 11.40 2.48 -10.25
N CYS A 141 11.10 2.15 -9.00
CA CYS A 141 10.68 0.80 -8.61
C CYS A 141 9.31 0.73 -7.94
N ALA A 142 8.63 1.88 -7.78
CA ALA A 142 7.33 2.00 -7.12
C ALA A 142 7.29 1.60 -5.62
N ALA A 143 8.42 1.20 -5.03
CA ALA A 143 8.51 0.92 -3.60
C ALA A 143 8.08 2.14 -2.76
N GLY A 144 7.37 1.90 -1.66
CA GLY A 144 6.98 2.97 -0.72
C GLY A 144 8.19 3.60 -0.04
N ILE A 145 8.22 4.93 0.00
CA ILE A 145 9.27 5.70 0.68
C ILE A 145 8.73 6.11 2.05
N TRP A 146 9.30 5.49 3.08
CA TRP A 146 8.95 5.70 4.47
C TRP A 146 10.08 6.46 5.17
N LEU A 147 9.75 7.55 5.86
CA LEU A 147 10.71 8.34 6.64
C LEU A 147 10.22 8.45 8.08
N PRO A 148 11.12 8.67 9.06
CA PRO A 148 10.71 9.01 10.42
C PRO A 148 9.76 10.21 10.44
N ASP A 149 8.68 10.16 11.21
CA ASP A 149 7.74 11.29 11.32
C ASP A 149 8.31 12.40 12.22
N LYS A 150 9.27 13.15 11.68
CA LYS A 150 9.96 14.26 12.34
C LYS A 150 10.10 15.46 11.40
N PRO A 151 10.23 16.70 11.91
CA PRO A 151 10.35 17.91 11.09
C PRO A 151 11.47 17.84 10.04
N GLU A 152 12.63 17.29 10.41
CA GLU A 152 13.78 17.14 9.52
C GLU A 152 13.46 16.24 8.30
N SER A 153 12.75 15.13 8.51
CA SER A 153 12.35 14.22 7.43
C SER A 153 11.40 14.87 6.42
N ARG A 154 10.56 15.81 6.89
CA ARG A 154 9.61 16.52 6.03
C ARG A 154 10.29 17.52 5.10
N GLN A 155 11.50 17.97 5.45
CA GLN A 155 12.28 18.95 4.69
C GLN A 155 13.36 18.32 3.80
N LEU A 156 13.63 17.02 3.95
CA LEU A 156 14.60 16.33 3.10
C LEU A 156 14.25 16.50 1.61
N ALA A 157 15.24 16.95 0.83
CA ALA A 157 15.14 17.13 -0.62
C ALA A 157 15.41 15.83 -1.38
N TRP A 158 16.35 15.02 -0.89
CA TRP A 158 16.79 13.79 -1.55
C TRP A 158 16.71 12.60 -0.60
N HIS A 159 16.46 11.41 -1.15
CA HIS A 159 16.48 10.16 -0.43
C HIS A 159 17.05 9.05 -1.31
N ARG A 160 17.78 8.11 -0.71
CA ARG A 160 18.24 6.91 -1.41
C ARG A 160 17.23 5.79 -1.16
N CYS A 161 16.56 5.33 -2.22
CA CYS A 161 15.55 4.26 -2.10
C CYS A 161 16.18 2.98 -1.55
N ALA A 162 15.62 2.43 -0.47
CA ALA A 162 16.12 1.21 0.16
C ALA A 162 16.03 -0.04 -0.74
N SER A 163 15.05 -0.09 -1.64
CA SER A 163 14.86 -1.23 -2.56
C SER A 163 15.80 -1.14 -3.77
N CYS A 164 15.73 -0.07 -4.57
CA CYS A 164 16.51 0.01 -5.82
C CYS A 164 17.83 0.78 -5.71
N GLY A 165 18.15 1.35 -4.54
CA GLY A 165 19.40 2.08 -4.28
C GLY A 165 19.54 3.43 -4.99
N ARG A 166 18.58 3.82 -5.84
CA ARG A 166 18.62 5.08 -6.60
C ARG A 166 18.29 6.28 -5.69
N SER A 167 18.99 7.38 -5.93
CA SER A 167 18.64 8.68 -5.35
C SER A 167 17.37 9.23 -6.01
N VAL A 168 16.44 9.69 -5.19
CA VAL A 168 15.15 10.24 -5.62
C VAL A 168 14.95 11.64 -5.07
N ASP A 169 14.42 12.52 -5.91
CA ASP A 169 13.98 13.85 -5.50
C ASP A 169 12.65 13.73 -4.77
N LEU A 170 12.66 14.03 -3.47
CA LEU A 170 11.48 13.93 -2.62
C LEU A 170 10.45 15.03 -2.91
N SER A 171 10.82 16.14 -3.57
CA SER A 171 9.85 17.14 -4.01
C SER A 171 8.92 16.56 -5.10
N VAL A 172 9.50 15.85 -6.07
CA VAL A 172 8.76 15.15 -7.13
C VAL A 172 7.91 14.04 -6.55
N VAL A 173 8.45 13.24 -5.63
CA VAL A 173 7.71 12.16 -4.95
C VAL A 173 6.50 12.73 -4.18
N ARG A 174 6.70 13.77 -3.37
CA ARG A 174 5.61 14.42 -2.61
C ARG A 174 4.56 15.00 -3.54
N GLN A 175 4.96 15.63 -4.65
CA GLN A 175 4.03 16.19 -5.62
C GLN A 175 3.21 15.10 -6.31
N ALA A 176 3.85 14.01 -6.74
CA ALA A 176 3.15 12.86 -7.32
C ALA A 176 2.17 12.23 -6.30
N GLN A 177 2.60 12.07 -5.05
CA GLN A 177 1.76 11.56 -3.97
C GLN A 177 0.56 12.50 -3.69
N ARG A 178 0.78 13.82 -3.70
CA ARG A 178 -0.28 14.80 -3.56
C ARG A 178 -1.32 14.67 -4.67
N MET A 179 -0.89 14.58 -5.93
CA MET A 179 -1.80 14.42 -7.07
C MET A 179 -2.61 13.14 -6.96
N ARG A 180 -1.97 12.04 -6.54
CA ARG A 180 -2.61 10.76 -6.25
C ARG A 180 -3.67 10.86 -5.15
N LEU A 181 -3.37 11.55 -4.05
CA LEU A 181 -4.31 11.78 -2.95
C LEU A 181 -5.49 12.67 -3.39
N LEU A 182 -5.24 13.68 -4.21
CA LEU A 182 -6.29 14.54 -4.78
C LEU A 182 -7.22 13.78 -5.74
N ALA A 183 -6.67 12.88 -6.55
CA ALA A 183 -7.40 12.01 -7.46
C ALA A 183 -8.05 10.81 -6.76
N SER A 184 -7.74 10.58 -5.47
CA SER A 184 -8.27 9.46 -4.71
C SER A 184 -9.78 9.60 -4.53
N GLY A 185 -10.51 8.53 -4.88
CA GLY A 185 -11.94 8.39 -4.56
C GLY A 185 -12.21 8.05 -3.10
N TYR A 186 -11.20 8.05 -2.22
CA TYR A 186 -11.39 7.65 -0.83
C TYR A 186 -12.32 8.59 -0.08
N VAL A 187 -13.23 7.99 0.67
CA VAL A 187 -14.19 8.67 1.53
C VAL A 187 -14.02 8.19 2.97
N GLY A 188 -14.15 9.07 3.95
CA GLY A 188 -14.02 8.69 5.35
C GLY A 188 -14.58 9.72 6.31
N THR A 189 -14.69 9.35 7.57
CA THR A 189 -15.06 10.32 8.63
C THR A 189 -13.92 11.33 8.84
N ALA A 190 -14.24 12.50 9.40
CA ALA A 190 -13.24 13.52 9.70
C ALA A 190 -12.04 12.99 10.51
N SER A 191 -12.27 12.11 11.49
CA SER A 191 -11.19 11.51 12.28
C SER A 191 -10.29 10.61 11.44
N LYS A 192 -10.89 9.75 10.60
CA LYS A 192 -10.14 8.84 9.73
C LYS A 192 -9.33 9.60 8.69
N LEU A 193 -9.93 10.63 8.07
CA LEU A 193 -9.24 11.47 7.09
C LEU A 193 -8.10 12.28 7.72
N ALA A 194 -8.30 12.86 8.90
CA ALA A 194 -7.23 13.57 9.60
C ALA A 194 -6.06 12.65 9.93
N ALA A 195 -6.33 11.48 10.54
CA ALA A 195 -5.30 10.48 10.82
C ALA A 195 -4.57 10.03 9.53
N THR A 196 -5.32 9.87 8.44
CA THR A 196 -4.77 9.50 7.14
C THR A 196 -3.82 10.56 6.59
N LEU A 197 -4.26 11.82 6.57
CA LEU A 197 -3.48 12.93 6.04
C LEU A 197 -2.23 13.18 6.90
N CYS A 198 -2.32 12.99 8.22
CA CYS A 198 -1.16 13.06 9.12
C CYS A 198 -0.06 12.07 8.76
N LYS A 199 -0.36 10.78 8.53
CA LYS A 199 0.71 9.83 8.16
C LYS A 199 1.24 10.04 6.73
N CYS A 200 0.57 10.86 5.91
CA CYS A 200 1.09 11.36 4.63
C CYS A 200 1.92 12.66 4.78
N GLY A 201 2.14 13.14 6.02
CA GLY A 201 2.90 14.36 6.29
C GLY A 201 2.10 15.66 6.27
N TYR A 202 0.77 15.62 6.12
CA TYR A 202 -0.08 16.81 6.20
C TYR A 202 -0.54 17.10 7.63
N SER A 203 -0.54 18.36 8.04
CA SER A 203 -1.03 18.76 9.35
C SER A 203 -2.56 18.87 9.38
N ALA A 204 -3.26 17.73 9.43
CA ALA A 204 -4.71 17.66 9.41
C ALA A 204 -5.29 17.42 10.81
N LYS A 205 -6.26 18.24 11.24
CA LYS A 205 -6.96 18.07 12.53
C LYS A 205 -8.45 17.79 12.28
N ARG A 206 -9.00 16.79 12.98
CA ARG A 206 -10.45 16.46 12.95
C ARG A 206 -11.31 17.71 13.20
N LYS A 207 -10.93 18.52 14.19
CA LYS A 207 -11.65 19.75 14.56
C LYS A 207 -11.74 20.72 13.40
N THR A 208 -10.64 20.94 12.69
CA THR A 208 -10.57 21.82 11.51
C THR A 208 -11.50 21.35 10.39
N ILE A 209 -11.54 20.05 10.11
CA ILE A 209 -12.46 19.46 9.13
C ILE A 209 -13.93 19.70 9.53
N GLY A 210 -14.25 19.50 10.82
CA GLY A 210 -15.59 19.79 11.36
C GLY A 210 -15.98 21.27 11.26
N GLU A 211 -15.03 22.17 11.49
CA GLU A 211 -15.24 23.62 11.34
C GLU A 211 -15.48 24.00 9.88
N TRP A 212 -14.77 23.40 8.92
CA TRP A 212 -15.03 23.63 7.49
C TRP A 212 -16.43 23.19 7.08
N ARG A 213 -16.90 22.06 7.60
CA ARG A 213 -18.30 21.64 7.41
C ARG A 213 -19.27 22.66 7.99
N ARG A 214 -19.08 23.08 9.25
CA ARG A 214 -19.94 24.08 9.92
C ARG A 214 -19.97 25.41 9.17
N ARG A 215 -18.87 25.80 8.55
CA ARG A 215 -18.73 27.03 7.74
C ARG A 215 -19.16 26.86 6.28
N GLY A 216 -19.70 25.70 5.89
CA GLY A 216 -20.14 25.42 4.52
C GLY A 216 -19.03 25.25 3.48
N LYS A 217 -17.75 25.23 3.89
CA LYS A 217 -16.59 25.04 3.00
C LYS A 217 -16.40 23.60 2.56
N LEU A 218 -16.92 22.65 3.34
CA LEU A 218 -16.81 21.21 3.07
C LEU A 218 -18.19 20.56 3.14
N LYS A 219 -18.61 19.90 2.07
CA LYS A 219 -19.89 19.16 2.01
C LYS A 219 -19.66 17.69 2.32
N SER A 220 -20.52 17.10 3.15
CA SER A 220 -20.54 15.64 3.34
C SER A 220 -21.07 14.96 2.09
N VAL A 221 -20.53 13.79 1.78
CA VAL A 221 -20.95 12.96 0.63
C VAL A 221 -21.83 11.77 1.05
N GLY A 222 -22.17 11.71 2.33
CA GLY A 222 -22.99 10.68 2.95
C GLY A 222 -22.71 10.57 4.44
N GLN A 223 -23.15 9.45 5.04
CA GLN A 223 -22.89 9.13 6.44
C GLN A 223 -22.47 7.67 6.62
N THR A 224 -21.75 7.40 7.70
CA THR A 224 -21.41 6.04 8.15
C THR A 224 -21.59 6.01 9.66
N ASN A 225 -22.40 5.08 10.17
CA ASN A 225 -22.74 4.99 11.61
C ASN A 225 -23.18 6.35 12.22
N GLY A 226 -24.03 7.09 11.50
CA GLY A 226 -24.51 8.41 11.91
C GLY A 226 -23.46 9.54 11.86
N GLN A 227 -22.22 9.27 11.44
CA GLN A 227 -21.19 10.28 11.27
C GLN A 227 -21.08 10.73 9.81
N PRO A 228 -20.94 12.04 9.53
CA PRO A 228 -20.72 12.53 8.17
C PRO A 228 -19.38 12.05 7.63
N VAL A 229 -19.38 11.67 6.35
CA VAL A 229 -18.17 11.29 5.61
C VAL A 229 -17.87 12.29 4.49
N TYR A 230 -16.58 12.41 4.15
CA TYR A 230 -16.06 13.38 3.20
C TYR A 230 -15.07 12.71 2.25
N ARG A 231 -14.88 13.27 1.06
CA ARG A 231 -13.80 12.84 0.15
C ARG A 231 -12.45 13.35 0.66
N LEU A 232 -11.44 12.50 0.58
CA LEU A 232 -10.08 12.86 0.98
C LEU A 232 -9.52 14.02 0.15
N GLY A 233 -9.75 14.00 -1.17
CA GLY A 233 -9.32 15.07 -2.06
C GLY A 233 -9.93 16.43 -1.71
N ASP A 234 -11.21 16.47 -1.33
CA ASP A 234 -11.88 17.72 -0.94
C ASP A 234 -11.31 18.29 0.37
N VAL A 235 -10.99 17.43 1.34
CA VAL A 235 -10.31 17.83 2.58
C VAL A 235 -8.89 18.34 2.29
N LEU A 236 -8.15 17.64 1.42
CA LEU A 236 -6.77 18.00 1.09
C LEU A 236 -6.68 19.37 0.38
N ARG A 237 -7.64 19.70 -0.49
CA ARG A 237 -7.70 21.03 -1.13
C ARG A 237 -7.87 22.19 -0.15
N LEU A 238 -8.46 21.95 1.03
CA LEU A 238 -8.67 22.99 2.05
C LEU A 238 -7.50 23.12 3.04
N LEU A 239 -6.56 22.17 3.04
CA LEU A 239 -5.36 22.20 3.90
C LEU A 239 -4.22 23.06 3.34
N THR A 240 -4.30 23.41 2.06
CA THR A 240 -3.24 24.07 1.29
C THR A 240 -3.74 25.37 0.71
#